data_AF-A0A844YMF2-F1
#
_entry.id   AF-A0A844YMF2-F1
#
_cell.length_a   1.000
_cell.length_b   1.000
_cell.length_c   1.000
_cell.angle_alpha   90.00
_cell.angle_beta   90.00
_cell.angle_gamma   90.00
#
_symmetry.space_group_name_H-M   'P 1'
#
loop_
_entity.id
_entity.type
_entity.pdbx_description
1 polymer ?
#
loop_
_entity_poly.entity_id
_entity_poly.type
_entity_poly.pdbx_seq_one_letter_code
_entity_poly.pdbx_strand_id
1 'polypeptide(L)'
;MAIAESCTGGMVASSLVDNPEVGGTLKRCLVVYSNQAKCDLLGLDRRSIEECDGVSEEVARTMIRSYRRGLPASSVWRSPK
;
A
#
# COMPACT_ATOMS: atom_id res chain seq x y z
N MET A 1 3.66 -5.43 12.17
CA MET A 1 3.51 -5.87 10.77
C MET A 1 2.79 -4.79 9.97
N ALA A 2 3.18 -4.59 8.71
CA ALA A 2 2.46 -3.79 7.74
C ALA A 2 2.42 -4.53 6.41
N ILE A 3 1.34 -4.35 5.66
CA ILE A 3 1.15 -4.97 4.34
C ILE A 3 0.85 -3.89 3.31
N ALA A 4 1.22 -4.17 2.06
CA ALA A 4 0.88 -3.34 0.93
C ALA A 4 0.29 -4.21 -0.17
N GLU A 5 -0.84 -3.78 -0.73
CA GLU A 5 -1.67 -4.53 -1.66
C GLU A 5 -1.87 -3.74 -2.96
N SER A 6 -1.94 -4.47 -4.08
CA SER A 6 -2.37 -3.94 -5.39
C SER A 6 -3.50 -4.84 -5.89
N CYS A 7 -3.19 -5.93 -6.59
CA CYS A 7 -4.18 -6.82 -7.21
C CYS A 7 -5.13 -7.50 -6.20
N THR A 8 -4.71 -7.66 -4.95
CA THR A 8 -5.54 -8.23 -3.89
C THR A 8 -6.56 -7.24 -3.33
N GLY A 9 -6.45 -5.94 -3.63
CA GLY A 9 -7.50 -4.95 -3.37
C GLY A 9 -7.92 -4.78 -1.91
N GLY A 10 -7.10 -5.18 -0.94
CA GLY A 10 -7.45 -5.15 0.48
C GLY A 10 -7.99 -6.48 1.02
N MET A 11 -8.10 -7.54 0.20
CA MET A 11 -8.59 -8.84 0.65
C MET A 11 -7.67 -9.50 1.69
N VAL A 12 -6.35 -9.28 1.62
CA VAL A 12 -5.42 -9.82 2.62
C VAL A 12 -5.64 -9.09 3.96
N ALA A 13 -5.74 -7.75 3.93
CA ALA A 13 -6.07 -6.98 5.11
C ALA A 13 -7.41 -7.42 5.70
N SER A 14 -8.45 -7.56 4.88
CA SER A 14 -9.79 -8.00 5.29
C SER A 14 -9.72 -9.32 6.04
N SER A 15 -9.06 -10.32 5.48
CA SER A 15 -8.93 -11.64 6.10
C SER A 15 -8.16 -11.60 7.43
N LEU A 16 -7.18 -10.69 7.57
CA LEU A 16 -6.43 -10.53 8.81
C LEU A 16 -7.25 -9.83 9.91
N VAL A 17 -8.07 -8.85 9.55
CA VAL A 17 -8.90 -8.09 10.51
C VAL A 17 -10.12 -8.84 11.01
N ASP A 18 -10.47 -9.97 10.38
CA ASP A 18 -11.45 -10.91 10.93
C ASP A 18 -11.02 -11.46 12.31
N ASN A 19 -9.72 -11.45 12.61
CA ASN A 19 -9.23 -11.71 13.97
C ASN A 19 -9.17 -10.40 14.78
N PRO A 20 -9.98 -10.23 15.84
CA PRO A 20 -10.00 -9.00 16.65
C PRO A 20 -8.67 -8.71 17.37
N GLU A 21 -7.83 -9.71 17.63
CA GLU A 21 -6.52 -9.53 18.25
C GLU A 21 -5.47 -8.96 17.28
N VAL A 22 -5.78 -8.91 15.97
CA VAL A 22 -4.82 -8.51 14.94
C VAL A 22 -4.26 -7.10 15.18
N GLY A 23 -4.99 -6.22 15.88
CA GLY A 23 -4.51 -4.87 16.21
C GLY A 23 -3.20 -4.87 17.00
N GLY A 24 -2.90 -5.96 17.72
CA GLY A 24 -1.60 -6.19 18.36
C GLY A 24 -0.44 -6.30 17.36
N THR A 25 -0.71 -6.82 16.16
CA THR A 25 0.30 -7.24 15.18
C THR A 25 0.25 -6.43 13.88
N LEU A 26 -0.90 -6.31 13.23
CA LEU A 26 -1.10 -5.50 12.02
C LEU A 26 -1.29 -4.04 12.42
N LYS A 27 -0.34 -3.19 12.03
CA LYS A 27 -0.36 -1.77 12.38
C LYS A 27 -0.87 -0.88 11.26
N ARG A 28 -0.63 -1.27 10.00
CA ARG A 28 -1.03 -0.52 8.80
C ARG A 28 -1.24 -1.47 7.62
N CYS A 29 -2.18 -1.13 6.76
CA CYS A 29 -2.34 -1.66 5.42
C CYS A 29 -2.34 -0.50 4.43
N LEU A 30 -1.75 -0.69 3.26
CA LEU A 30 -1.83 0.23 2.14
C LEU A 30 -2.36 -0.50 0.90
N VAL A 31 -3.33 0.07 0.20
CA VAL A 31 -3.78 -0.44 -1.10
C VAL A 31 -3.42 0.60 -2.17
N VAL A 32 -2.50 0.25 -3.08
CA VAL A 32 -2.06 1.11 -4.18
C VAL A 32 -2.29 0.42 -5.51
N TYR A 33 -3.42 0.74 -6.14
CA TYR A 33 -3.91 0.00 -7.30
C TYR A 33 -3.33 0.54 -8.62
N SER A 34 -3.58 1.81 -8.93
CA SER A 34 -3.19 2.38 -10.22
C SER A 34 -1.70 2.73 -10.29
N ASN A 35 -1.14 2.67 -11.49
CA ASN A 35 0.24 3.12 -11.76
C ASN A 35 0.44 4.59 -11.38
N GLN A 36 -0.57 5.42 -11.60
CA GLN A 36 -0.58 6.82 -11.14
C GLN A 36 -0.44 6.91 -9.62
N ALA A 37 -1.24 6.15 -8.86
CA ALA A 37 -1.16 6.14 -7.40
C ALA A 37 0.19 5.61 -6.90
N LYS A 38 0.81 4.64 -7.61
CA LYS A 38 2.18 4.18 -7.32
C LYS A 38 3.19 5.32 -7.49
N CYS A 39 3.07 6.14 -8.52
CA CYS A 39 3.91 7.32 -8.70
C CYS A 39 3.67 8.35 -7.58
N ASP A 40 2.41 8.72 -7.35
CA ASP A 40 2.04 9.81 -6.44
C ASP A 40 2.33 9.50 -4.97
N LEU A 41 2.02 8.27 -4.53
CA LEU A 41 2.14 7.88 -3.12
C LEU A 41 3.52 7.33 -2.76
N LEU A 42 4.21 6.70 -3.72
CA LEU A 42 5.47 6.01 -3.45
C LEU A 42 6.69 6.78 -3.99
N GLY A 43 6.45 7.84 -4.77
CA GLY A 43 7.51 8.64 -5.41
C GLY A 43 8.26 7.86 -6.49
N LEU A 44 7.59 6.89 -7.13
CA LEU A 44 8.17 6.10 -8.20
C LEU A 44 8.19 6.92 -9.50
N ASP A 45 9.28 6.79 -10.25
CA ASP A 45 9.40 7.43 -11.55
C ASP A 45 8.40 6.82 -12.54
N ARG A 46 7.76 7.68 -13.33
CA ARG A 46 6.69 7.25 -14.23
C ARG A 46 7.20 6.35 -15.35
N ARG A 47 8.39 6.61 -15.89
CA ARG A 47 8.96 5.78 -16.96
C ARG A 47 9.26 4.38 -16.43
N SER A 48 9.86 4.28 -15.25
CA SER A 48 10.13 3.00 -14.60
C SER A 48 8.86 2.18 -14.33
N ILE A 49 7.76 2.85 -13.95
CA ILE A 49 6.47 2.19 -13.76
C ILE A 49 5.89 1.71 -15.10
N GLU A 50 5.92 2.54 -16.14
CA GLU A 50 5.37 2.20 -17.45
C GLU A 50 6.12 1.03 -18.13
N GLU A 51 7.44 0.94 -17.94
CA GLU A 51 8.27 -0.15 -18.47
C GLU A 51 7.89 -1.54 -17.91
N CYS A 52 7.40 -1.59 -16.67
CA CYS A 52 7.01 -2.84 -15.99
C CYS A 52 5.50 -2.94 -15.75
N ASP A 53 4.71 -2.02 -16.30
CA ASP A 53 3.28 -1.84 -16.02
C ASP A 53 2.94 -1.89 -14.51
N GLY A 54 3.80 -1.29 -13.69
CA GLY A 54 3.65 -1.25 -12.24
C GLY A 54 3.80 -2.60 -11.53
N VAL A 55 4.36 -3.62 -12.19
CA VAL A 55 4.61 -4.95 -11.64
C VAL A 55 6.10 -5.27 -11.71
N SER A 56 6.80 -5.08 -10.59
CA SER A 56 8.19 -5.52 -10.43
C SER A 56 8.54 -5.75 -8.96
N GLU A 57 9.64 -6.48 -8.71
CA GLU A 57 10.16 -6.67 -7.35
C GLU A 57 10.52 -5.32 -6.69
N GLU A 58 11.03 -4.37 -7.47
CA GLU A 58 11.36 -3.03 -6.98
C GLU A 58 10.11 -2.24 -6.57
N VAL A 59 9.04 -2.31 -7.37
CA VAL A 59 7.75 -1.69 -7.03
C VAL A 59 7.21 -2.28 -5.73
N ALA A 60 7.20 -3.62 -5.60
CA ALA A 60 6.74 -4.30 -4.39
C ALA A 60 7.57 -3.91 -3.15
N ARG A 61 8.90 -3.85 -3.27
CA ARG A 61 9.78 -3.37 -2.19
C ARG A 61 9.50 -1.93 -1.83
N THR A 62 9.25 -1.07 -2.81
CA THR A 62 8.98 0.35 -2.56
C THR A 62 7.63 0.55 -1.87
N MET A 63 6.60 -0.21 -2.28
CA MET A 63 5.31 -0.25 -1.59
C MET A 63 5.49 -0.57 -0.09
N ILE A 64 6.30 -1.56 0.27
CA ILE A 64 6.57 -1.87 1.68
C ILE A 64 7.43 -0.80 2.36
N ARG A 65 8.47 -0.27 1.69
CA ARG A 65 9.35 0.78 2.27
C ARG A 65 8.61 2.09 2.55
N SER A 66 7.60 2.42 1.75
CA SER A 66 6.80 3.63 1.90
C SER A 66 6.17 3.76 3.31
N TYR A 67 5.92 2.63 3.97
CA TYR A 67 5.53 2.57 5.39
C TYR A 67 6.41 3.42 6.32
N ARG A 68 7.73 3.44 6.10
CA ARG A 68 8.70 4.12 6.99
C ARG A 68 8.77 5.63 6.73
N ARG A 69 8.45 6.08 5.51
CA ARG A 69 8.59 7.48 5.10
C ARG A 69 7.41 8.35 5.54
N GLY A 70 6.29 7.73 5.91
CA GLY A 70 5.04 8.44 6.14
C GLY A 70 4.39 8.77 4.80
N LEU A 71 3.08 8.61 4.73
CA LEU A 71 2.30 8.96 3.54
C LEU A 71 1.57 10.28 3.77
N PRO A 72 1.20 11.01 2.70
CA PRO A 72 0.43 12.25 2.82
C PRO A 72 -0.84 12.03 3.64
N ALA A 73 -1.25 13.01 4.46
CA ALA A 73 -2.47 12.88 5.27
C ALA A 73 -3.72 12.59 4.43
N SER A 74 -3.76 13.04 3.17
CA SER A 74 -4.82 12.77 2.19
C SER A 74 -4.92 11.31 1.75
N SER A 75 -3.86 10.53 1.92
CA SER A 75 -3.81 9.11 1.55
C SER A 75 -4.31 8.18 2.67
N VAL A 76 -4.59 8.75 3.85
CA VAL A 76 -5.13 8.00 4.99
C VAL A 76 -6.63 8.16 5.01
N TRP A 77 -7.35 7.08 4.72
CA TRP A 77 -8.79 7.05 4.97
C TRP A 77 -9.02 7.22 6.48
N ARG A 78 -9.90 8.16 6.81
CA ARG A 78 -10.38 8.38 8.18
C ARG A 78 -11.86 8.13 8.16
N SER A 79 -12.35 7.32 9.08
CA SER A 79 -13.79 7.17 9.26
C SER A 79 -14.38 8.57 9.47
N PRO A 80 -15.35 9.01 8.66
CA PRO A 80 -16.28 10.00 9.15
C PRO A 80 -16.91 9.34 10.39
N LYS A 81 -16.85 10.00 11.54
CA LYS A 81 -17.63 9.55 12.69
C LYS A 81 -19.11 9.65 12.34
#